data_AF-A0A4Q1K7E2-F1
#
_entry.id   AF-A0A4Q1K7E2-F1
#
_cell.length_a   1.000
_cell.length_b   1.000
_cell.length_c   1.000
_cell.angle_alpha   90.00
_cell.angle_beta   90.00
_cell.angle_gamma   90.00
#
_symmetry.space_group_name_H-M   'P 1'
#
loop_
_entity.id
_entity.type
_entity.pdbx_description
1 polymer ?
#
loop_
_entity_poly.entity_id
_entity_poly.type
_entity_poly.pdbx_seq_one_letter_code
_entity_poly.pdbx_strand_id
1 'polypeptide(L)'
;MKKIVLLATLSVLLSCQSKTQESVAETTTSVTDSLANQPVLSPEAFNKQLLSGGFLNYAEIKKPVKESELNIYDENTNKYAFVDAEALTEFDFKFFNTQIKRMLAKRNIQISVAPAPDAEKSFSVLIQNEKIPLYTAEELKGGTYWTTGPKVFFKKINSLLTAKNCNEQFYLLYEGTNDLSVFLLTPTEQASFQQIYKNDPREIPQLP
;
A
#
# COMPACT_ATOMS: atom_id res chain seq x y z
N MET A 1 -43.12 -55.52 38.23
CA MET A 1 -42.79 -56.52 37.19
C MET A 1 -41.51 -56.06 36.51
N LYS A 2 -40.38 -56.73 36.78
CA LYS A 2 -39.62 -57.61 35.86
C LYS A 2 -39.15 -56.85 34.59
N LYS A 3 -37.87 -56.72 34.22
CA LYS A 3 -36.58 -57.33 34.64
C LYS A 3 -35.43 -56.43 34.13
N ILE A 4 -34.34 -56.43 34.90
CA ILE A 4 -32.95 -56.12 34.50
C ILE A 4 -32.46 -57.18 33.50
N VAL A 5 -31.69 -56.81 32.47
CA VAL A 5 -30.49 -57.57 32.01
C VAL A 5 -29.48 -56.60 31.38
N LEU A 6 -28.27 -56.67 31.93
CA LEU A 6 -26.98 -56.10 31.51
C LEU A 6 -26.24 -57.18 30.68
N LEU A 7 -25.33 -56.80 29.77
CA LEU A 7 -24.05 -57.47 29.36
C LEU A 7 -23.65 -56.96 27.94
N ALA A 8 -22.48 -56.32 27.73
CA ALA A 8 -21.12 -56.89 27.58
C ALA A 8 -21.04 -57.87 26.38
N THR A 9 -20.07 -57.90 25.45
CA THR A 9 -18.70 -57.38 25.33
C THR A 9 -18.13 -57.83 23.95
N LEU A 10 -17.00 -57.22 23.55
CA LEU A 10 -15.85 -57.82 22.82
C LEU A 10 -15.89 -58.10 21.29
N SER A 11 -15.01 -57.36 20.59
CA SER A 11 -13.98 -57.80 19.60
C SER A 11 -14.43 -58.57 18.35
N VAL A 12 -13.89 -58.33 17.15
CA VAL A 12 -12.51 -58.65 16.72
C VAL A 12 -12.21 -57.95 15.38
N LEU A 13 -10.94 -57.55 15.21
CA LEU A 13 -10.27 -57.10 13.99
C LEU A 13 -10.48 -58.02 12.77
N LEU A 14 -10.66 -57.45 11.58
CA LEU A 14 -10.10 -58.03 10.36
C LEU A 14 -9.36 -56.98 9.52
N SER A 15 -8.07 -57.28 9.38
CA SER A 15 -7.07 -56.71 8.49
C SER A 15 -7.40 -56.98 7.02
N CYS A 16 -7.05 -56.01 6.15
CA CYS A 16 -6.55 -56.28 4.81
C CYS A 16 -5.61 -55.12 4.39
N GLN A 17 -4.30 -55.32 4.60
CA GLN A 17 -3.25 -54.86 3.67
C GLN A 17 -3.40 -55.66 2.35
N SER A 18 -3.01 -55.28 1.14
CA SER A 18 -2.09 -54.27 0.60
C SER A 18 -2.22 -54.36 -0.94
N LYS A 19 -1.94 -53.28 -1.68
CA LYS A 19 -1.16 -53.37 -2.93
C LYS A 19 -0.56 -52.02 -3.31
N THR A 20 0.74 -52.08 -3.48
CA THR A 20 1.77 -51.10 -3.79
C THR A 20 1.66 -50.56 -5.23
N GLN A 21 2.08 -49.31 -5.44
CA GLN A 21 2.84 -48.95 -6.63
C GLN A 21 3.88 -47.84 -6.30
N GLU A 22 5.12 -48.12 -6.71
CA GLU A 22 6.37 -47.36 -6.58
C GLU A 22 6.30 -45.98 -7.25
N SER A 23 6.77 -44.90 -6.63
CA SER A 23 8.15 -44.37 -6.61
C SER A 23 8.75 -44.07 -7.98
N VAL A 24 8.81 -42.77 -8.33
CA VAL A 24 9.97 -42.20 -9.03
C VAL A 24 10.37 -40.93 -8.28
N ALA A 25 11.63 -40.92 -7.83
CA ALA A 25 12.28 -39.80 -7.18
C ALA A 25 12.65 -38.74 -8.22
N GLU A 26 12.42 -37.46 -7.89
CA GLU A 26 13.26 -36.37 -8.37
C GLU A 26 13.78 -35.60 -7.16
N THR A 27 15.06 -35.84 -6.90
CA THR A 27 15.92 -35.05 -6.03
C THR A 27 16.38 -33.81 -6.82
N THR A 28 16.44 -32.67 -6.12
CA THR A 28 17.24 -31.46 -6.42
C THR A 28 16.82 -30.55 -7.58
N THR A 29 16.11 -29.47 -7.20
CA THR A 29 16.45 -28.08 -7.57
C THR A 29 15.98 -27.18 -6.42
N SER A 30 16.90 -26.77 -5.51
CA SER A 30 17.57 -25.46 -5.56
C SER A 30 16.57 -24.33 -5.27
N VAL A 31 16.37 -23.88 -4.02
CA VAL A 31 17.08 -22.75 -3.36
C VAL A 31 17.13 -21.42 -4.15
N THR A 32 16.56 -21.33 -5.36
CA THR A 32 16.66 -20.13 -6.20
C THR A 32 15.48 -19.15 -6.11
N ASP A 33 14.30 -19.56 -5.64
CA ASP A 33 13.16 -18.62 -5.53
C ASP A 33 13.22 -17.73 -4.28
N SER A 34 13.93 -18.15 -3.22
CA SER A 34 13.99 -17.38 -1.97
C SER A 34 14.95 -16.19 -2.00
N LEU A 35 15.86 -16.13 -2.98
CA LEU A 35 16.84 -15.05 -3.16
C LEU A 35 16.37 -13.96 -4.14
N ALA A 36 15.41 -14.27 -5.02
CA ALA A 36 14.92 -13.32 -6.02
C ALA A 36 14.12 -12.16 -5.41
N ASN A 37 13.45 -12.38 -4.28
CA ASN A 37 12.60 -11.36 -3.65
C ASN A 37 13.22 -10.73 -2.39
N GLN A 38 14.50 -11.01 -2.09
CA GLN A 38 15.15 -10.37 -0.94
C GLN A 38 15.54 -8.94 -1.30
N PRO A 39 15.26 -7.97 -0.41
CA PRO A 39 15.73 -6.62 -0.59
C PRO A 39 17.27 -6.62 -0.68
N VAL A 40 17.79 -5.81 -1.60
CA VAL A 40 19.24 -5.77 -1.91
C VAL A 40 20.05 -5.22 -0.74
N LEU A 41 19.41 -4.38 0.06
CA LEU A 41 19.92 -3.85 1.32
C LEU A 41 19.19 -4.57 2.46
N SER A 42 19.88 -4.76 3.60
CA SER A 42 19.17 -5.12 4.82
C SER A 42 18.16 -4.01 5.16
N PRO A 43 17.01 -4.34 5.78
CA PRO A 43 16.05 -3.34 6.24
C PRO A 43 16.70 -2.23 7.08
N GLU A 44 17.70 -2.57 7.91
CA GLU A 44 18.46 -1.59 8.70
C GLU A 44 19.26 -0.61 7.85
N ALA A 45 19.94 -1.08 6.79
CA ALA A 45 20.73 -0.21 5.92
C ALA A 45 19.83 0.78 5.15
N PHE A 46 18.66 0.34 4.72
CA PHE A 46 17.65 1.21 4.10
C PHE A 46 17.07 2.22 5.09
N ASN A 47 16.70 1.76 6.29
CA ASN A 47 16.19 2.64 7.34
C ASN A 47 17.22 3.69 7.75
N LYS A 48 18.50 3.32 7.82
CA LYS A 48 19.61 4.26 8.03
C LYS A 48 19.67 5.34 6.96
N GLN A 49 19.53 4.95 5.70
CA GLN A 49 19.54 5.89 4.57
C GLN A 49 18.37 6.86 4.66
N LEU A 50 17.15 6.37 4.93
CA LEU A 50 15.98 7.23 5.14
C LEU A 50 16.15 8.18 6.33
N LEU A 51 16.59 7.67 7.49
CA LEU A 51 16.79 8.48 8.70
C LEU A 51 17.83 9.58 8.47
N SER A 52 18.97 9.25 7.85
CA SER A 52 20.01 10.23 7.53
C SER A 52 19.58 11.26 6.48
N GLY A 53 18.65 10.90 5.59
CA GLY A 53 18.01 11.81 4.64
C GLY A 53 16.93 12.72 5.24
N GLY A 54 16.64 12.60 6.54
CA GLY A 54 15.64 13.42 7.21
C GLY A 54 14.19 12.95 7.01
N PHE A 55 13.97 11.66 6.78
CA PHE A 55 12.62 11.09 6.59
C PHE A 55 11.64 11.46 7.73
N LEU A 56 12.15 11.62 8.95
CA LEU A 56 11.36 11.98 10.14
C LEU A 56 11.32 13.49 10.44
N ASN A 57 11.77 14.37 9.53
CA ASN A 57 11.79 15.83 9.75
C ASN A 57 10.40 16.41 10.10
N TYR A 58 9.34 15.79 9.58
CA TYR A 58 7.96 16.19 9.79
C TYR A 58 7.17 15.25 10.73
N ALA A 59 7.83 14.28 11.37
CA ALA A 59 7.16 13.35 12.27
C ALA A 59 6.54 14.04 13.48
N GLU A 60 5.42 13.51 13.99
CA GLU A 60 4.78 14.02 15.21
C GLU A 60 5.67 13.85 16.44
N ILE A 61 6.37 12.71 16.52
CA ILE A 61 7.28 12.39 17.62
C ILE A 61 8.72 12.51 17.11
N LYS A 62 9.46 13.49 17.63
CA LYS A 62 10.88 13.74 17.29
C LYS A 62 11.87 12.97 18.17
N LYS A 63 11.45 11.84 18.75
CA LYS A 63 12.37 11.01 19.53
C LYS A 63 13.37 10.35 18.60
N PRO A 64 14.60 10.08 19.05
CA PRO A 64 15.51 9.24 18.29
C PRO A 64 14.85 7.88 18.00
N VAL A 65 14.73 7.53 16.73
CA VAL A 65 14.24 6.24 16.26
C VAL A 65 15.46 5.44 15.81
N LYS A 66 15.63 4.21 16.30
CA LYS A 66 16.70 3.34 15.80
C LYS A 66 16.36 2.82 14.41
N GLU A 67 17.38 2.47 13.64
CA GLU A 67 17.26 1.92 12.29
C GLU A 67 16.34 0.68 12.27
N SER A 68 16.40 -0.19 13.28
CA SER A 68 15.55 -1.37 13.42
C SER A 68 14.11 -1.09 13.85
N GLU A 69 13.79 0.15 14.23
CA GLU A 69 12.48 0.55 14.79
C GLU A 69 11.67 1.41 13.80
N LEU A 70 12.26 1.84 12.68
CA LEU A 70 11.56 2.67 11.70
C LEU A 70 10.44 1.87 11.01
N ASN A 71 9.21 2.31 11.22
CA ASN A 71 8.05 1.89 10.44
C ASN A 71 7.71 2.97 9.39
N ILE A 72 7.99 2.69 8.11
CA ILE A 72 7.71 3.61 7.00
C ILE A 72 6.20 3.80 6.72
N TYR A 73 5.36 2.90 7.25
CA TYR A 73 3.90 2.94 7.14
C TYR A 73 3.23 3.60 8.35
N ASP A 74 4.01 4.17 9.28
CA ASP A 74 3.43 4.94 10.39
C ASP A 74 2.99 6.32 9.89
N GLU A 75 1.69 6.61 9.92
CA GLU A 75 1.12 7.90 9.53
C GLU A 75 1.67 9.07 10.38
N ASN A 76 2.19 8.81 11.58
CA ASN A 76 2.81 9.82 12.43
C ASN A 76 4.16 10.31 11.90
N THR A 77 4.74 9.63 10.91
CA THR A 77 5.91 10.14 10.15
C THR A 77 5.55 11.36 9.30
N ASN A 78 4.25 11.55 8.98
CA ASN A 78 3.77 12.51 7.99
C ASN A 78 4.45 12.34 6.60
N LYS A 79 4.84 11.10 6.29
CA LYS A 79 5.37 10.65 4.99
C LYS A 79 4.47 9.62 4.32
N TYR A 80 3.53 9.04 5.04
CA TYR A 80 2.67 7.96 4.57
C TYR A 80 1.18 8.28 4.84
N ALA A 81 0.31 7.82 3.96
CA ALA A 81 -1.13 7.77 4.17
C ALA A 81 -1.70 6.51 3.51
N PHE A 82 -2.64 5.87 4.20
CA PHE A 82 -3.49 4.87 3.56
C PHE A 82 -4.69 5.56 2.90
N VAL A 83 -4.94 5.24 1.63
CA VAL A 83 -6.03 5.80 0.84
C VAL A 83 -6.87 4.66 0.30
N ASP A 84 -8.17 4.74 0.56
CA ASP A 84 -9.13 3.96 -0.20
C ASP A 84 -9.30 4.63 -1.58
N ALA A 85 -8.73 4.00 -2.61
CA ALA A 85 -8.73 4.53 -3.96
C ALA A 85 -10.14 4.61 -4.55
N GLU A 86 -11.04 3.71 -4.14
CA GLU A 86 -12.43 3.71 -4.57
C GLU A 86 -13.18 4.87 -3.92
N ALA A 87 -13.04 5.05 -2.60
CA ALA A 87 -13.65 6.18 -1.88
C ALA A 87 -13.23 7.53 -2.48
N LEU A 88 -11.95 7.69 -2.85
CA LEU A 88 -11.47 8.88 -3.58
C LEU A 88 -12.27 9.12 -4.86
N THR A 89 -12.49 8.06 -5.65
CA THR A 89 -13.24 8.15 -6.91
C THR A 89 -14.74 8.31 -6.73
N GLU A 90 -15.28 7.91 -5.58
CA GLU A 90 -16.66 8.20 -5.14
C GLU A 90 -16.79 9.59 -4.48
N PHE A 91 -15.73 10.40 -4.54
CA PHE A 91 -15.67 11.75 -4.00
C PHE A 91 -15.76 11.84 -2.47
N ASP A 92 -15.44 10.76 -1.76
CA ASP A 92 -15.17 10.77 -0.33
C ASP A 92 -13.70 11.10 -0.05
N PHE A 93 -13.49 12.29 0.49
CA PHE A 93 -12.16 12.83 0.79
C PHE A 93 -11.81 12.77 2.28
N LYS A 94 -12.37 11.83 3.05
CA LYS A 94 -12.02 11.68 4.48
C LYS A 94 -10.51 11.52 4.69
N PHE A 95 -9.84 10.65 3.92
CA PHE A 95 -8.38 10.46 3.98
C PHE A 95 -7.62 11.76 3.73
N PHE A 96 -8.13 12.59 2.81
CA PHE A 96 -7.50 13.85 2.46
C PHE A 96 -7.64 14.85 3.60
N ASN A 97 -8.86 15.00 4.10
CA ASN A 97 -9.21 15.95 5.15
C ASN A 97 -8.56 15.63 6.50
N THR A 98 -8.09 14.40 6.70
CA THR A 98 -7.32 13.97 7.86
C THR A 98 -5.81 13.96 7.55
N GLN A 99 -5.31 12.87 6.97
CA GLN A 99 -3.89 12.55 6.91
C GLN A 99 -3.14 13.41 5.90
N ILE A 100 -3.61 13.48 4.65
CA ILE A 100 -2.90 14.23 3.59
C ILE A 100 -2.86 15.72 3.92
N LYS A 101 -3.96 16.31 4.40
CA LYS A 101 -4.00 17.71 4.82
C LYS A 101 -3.04 17.99 5.97
N ARG A 102 -2.90 17.06 6.93
CA ARG A 102 -1.89 17.15 8.01
C ARG A 102 -0.47 17.11 7.44
N MET A 103 -0.17 16.16 6.54
CA MET A 103 1.13 16.06 5.87
C MET A 103 1.50 17.36 5.15
N LEU A 104 0.58 17.93 4.39
CA LEU A 104 0.78 19.19 3.66
C LEU A 104 0.98 20.39 4.60
N ALA A 105 0.20 20.46 5.68
CA ALA A 105 0.29 21.54 6.67
C ALA A 105 1.67 21.57 7.35
N LYS A 106 2.30 20.42 7.61
CA LYS A 106 3.68 20.36 8.15
C LYS A 106 4.72 21.01 7.23
N ARG A 107 4.43 21.11 5.92
CA ARG A 107 5.24 21.80 4.90
C ARG A 107 4.77 23.23 4.63
N ASN A 108 3.86 23.76 5.46
CA ASN A 108 3.19 25.05 5.25
C ASN A 108 2.43 25.15 3.92
N ILE A 109 1.92 24.01 3.43
CA ILE A 109 1.14 23.94 2.19
C ILE A 109 -0.32 23.70 2.53
N GLN A 110 -1.20 24.51 1.94
CA GLN A 110 -2.64 24.35 2.02
C GLN A 110 -3.20 24.15 0.63
N ILE A 111 -3.98 23.08 0.46
CA ILE A 111 -4.68 22.74 -0.78
C ILE A 111 -6.13 22.45 -0.41
N SER A 112 -7.07 23.13 -1.07
CA SER A 112 -8.50 22.83 -0.96
C SER A 112 -8.88 21.76 -1.97
N VAL A 113 -9.69 20.81 -1.50
CA VAL A 113 -10.29 19.73 -2.30
C VAL A 113 -11.76 19.63 -1.94
N ALA A 114 -12.61 19.53 -2.96
CA ALA A 114 -14.04 19.29 -2.79
C ALA A 114 -14.58 18.52 -4.02
N PRO A 115 -15.72 17.82 -3.90
CA PRO A 115 -16.45 17.35 -5.08
C PRO A 115 -16.85 18.53 -5.97
N ALA A 116 -16.86 18.33 -7.30
CA ALA A 116 -17.51 19.30 -8.19
C ALA A 116 -19.04 19.29 -7.97
N PRO A 117 -19.76 20.40 -8.19
CA PRO A 117 -21.23 20.44 -8.04
C PRO A 117 -21.98 19.42 -8.90
N ASP A 118 -21.37 19.00 -10.01
CA ASP A 118 -21.86 18.00 -10.95
C ASP A 118 -20.97 16.74 -11.00
N ALA A 119 -20.32 16.38 -9.88
CA ALA A 119 -19.36 15.27 -9.80
C ALA A 119 -19.94 13.94 -10.31
N GLU A 120 -21.19 13.61 -9.97
CA GLU A 120 -21.84 12.36 -10.42
C GLU A 120 -21.96 12.22 -11.95
N LYS A 121 -21.95 13.35 -12.68
CA LYS A 121 -22.05 13.38 -14.15
C LYS A 121 -20.71 13.61 -14.83
N SER A 122 -19.88 14.45 -14.22
CA SER A 122 -18.61 14.91 -14.80
C SER A 122 -17.40 14.16 -14.27
N PHE A 123 -17.59 13.28 -13.29
CA PHE A 123 -16.57 12.53 -12.59
C PHE A 123 -15.43 13.41 -12.06
N SER A 124 -15.78 14.63 -11.64
CA SER A 124 -14.81 15.70 -11.40
C SER A 124 -14.74 16.14 -9.95
N VAL A 125 -13.56 16.61 -9.57
CA VAL A 125 -13.27 17.27 -8.30
C VAL A 125 -12.88 18.73 -8.52
N LEU A 126 -12.99 19.54 -7.48
CA LEU A 126 -12.40 20.86 -7.39
C LEU A 126 -11.11 20.78 -6.58
N ILE A 127 -9.97 21.07 -7.19
CA ILE A 127 -8.68 21.22 -6.50
C ILE A 127 -8.22 22.66 -6.69
N GLN A 128 -8.11 23.44 -5.60
CA GLN A 128 -7.87 24.89 -5.68
C GLN A 128 -8.87 25.62 -6.61
N ASN A 129 -10.15 25.23 -6.52
CA ASN A 129 -11.25 25.72 -7.37
C ASN A 129 -11.12 25.39 -8.87
N GLU A 130 -10.11 24.64 -9.29
CA GLU A 130 -10.01 24.11 -10.65
C GLU A 130 -10.74 22.78 -10.75
N LYS A 131 -11.63 22.67 -11.75
CA LYS A 131 -12.37 21.43 -12.02
C LYS A 131 -11.50 20.43 -12.77
N ILE A 132 -11.23 19.29 -12.14
CA ILE A 132 -10.40 18.21 -12.67
C ILE A 132 -11.28 16.96 -12.83
N PRO A 133 -11.48 16.45 -14.07
CA PRO A 133 -12.10 15.15 -14.27
C PRO A 133 -11.14 14.06 -13.81
N LEU A 134 -11.56 13.21 -12.87
CA LEU A 134 -10.73 12.13 -12.34
C LEU A 134 -10.67 10.94 -13.30
N TYR A 135 -11.78 10.65 -13.97
CA TYR A 135 -11.92 9.52 -14.88
C TYR A 135 -13.06 9.78 -15.88
N THR A 136 -13.20 8.91 -16.89
CA THR A 136 -14.26 8.97 -17.90
C THR A 136 -15.36 7.93 -17.66
N ALA A 137 -16.48 8.04 -18.39
CA ALA A 137 -17.55 7.04 -18.34
C ALA A 137 -17.07 5.65 -18.81
N GLU A 138 -16.13 5.61 -19.76
CA GLU A 138 -15.52 4.38 -20.26
C GLU A 138 -14.66 3.71 -19.18
N GLU A 139 -13.89 4.48 -18.41
CA GLU A 139 -13.07 3.97 -17.30
C GLU A 139 -13.91 3.50 -16.12
N LEU A 140 -15.04 4.16 -15.86
CA LEU A 140 -16.04 3.68 -14.90
C LEU A 140 -16.61 2.33 -15.35
N LYS A 141 -17.09 2.24 -16.61
CA LYS A 141 -17.64 1.00 -17.17
C LYS A 141 -16.61 -0.13 -17.23
N GLY A 142 -15.35 0.21 -17.48
CA GLY A 142 -14.22 -0.72 -17.55
C GLY A 142 -13.67 -1.12 -16.17
N GLY A 143 -14.14 -0.52 -15.08
CA GLY A 143 -13.66 -0.81 -13.73
C GLY A 143 -12.22 -0.38 -13.48
N THR A 144 -11.69 0.59 -14.23
CA THR A 144 -10.32 1.11 -14.06
C THR A 144 -10.27 2.48 -13.36
N TYR A 145 -11.43 3.05 -13.03
CA TYR A 145 -11.56 4.37 -12.43
C TYR A 145 -10.79 4.51 -11.10
N TRP A 146 -10.82 3.51 -10.22
CA TRP A 146 -10.06 3.49 -8.96
C TRP A 146 -8.53 3.39 -9.15
N THR A 147 -8.05 3.10 -10.36
CA THR A 147 -6.62 3.26 -10.72
C THR A 147 -6.31 4.61 -11.37
N THR A 148 -7.23 5.13 -12.18
CA THR A 148 -7.02 6.35 -12.97
C THR A 148 -7.26 7.61 -12.15
N GLY A 149 -8.35 7.63 -11.38
CA GLY A 149 -8.74 8.75 -10.55
C GLY A 149 -7.67 9.18 -9.54
N PRO A 150 -7.09 8.28 -8.73
CA PRO A 150 -6.01 8.62 -7.83
C PRO A 150 -4.78 9.16 -8.55
N LYS A 151 -4.41 8.60 -9.71
CA LYS A 151 -3.30 9.13 -10.53
C LYS A 151 -3.57 10.57 -10.96
N VAL A 152 -4.73 10.84 -11.53
CA VAL A 152 -5.10 12.22 -11.93
C VAL A 152 -5.10 13.16 -10.73
N PHE A 153 -5.68 12.72 -9.61
CA PHE A 153 -5.74 13.49 -8.37
C PHE A 153 -4.35 13.85 -7.86
N PHE A 154 -3.50 12.86 -7.59
CA PHE A 154 -2.17 13.09 -7.03
C PHE A 154 -1.22 13.75 -8.01
N LYS A 155 -1.39 13.57 -9.33
CA LYS A 155 -0.67 14.35 -10.34
C LYS A 155 -0.98 15.84 -10.23
N LYS A 156 -2.25 16.20 -10.03
CA LYS A 156 -2.61 17.61 -9.78
C LYS A 156 -2.00 18.12 -8.48
N ILE A 157 -2.10 17.38 -7.39
CA ILE A 157 -1.50 17.76 -6.11
C ILE A 157 0.02 17.95 -6.26
N ASN A 158 0.72 17.04 -6.92
CA ASN A 158 2.16 17.13 -7.19
C ASN A 158 2.52 18.38 -7.98
N SER A 159 1.73 18.76 -9.00
CA SER A 159 1.97 20.00 -9.74
C SER A 159 1.89 21.24 -8.82
N LEU A 160 0.97 21.24 -7.85
CA LEU A 160 0.82 22.31 -6.87
C LEU A 160 1.96 22.33 -5.85
N LEU A 161 2.49 21.16 -5.47
CA LEU A 161 3.68 21.04 -4.63
C LEU A 161 4.90 21.65 -5.33
N THR A 162 5.15 21.26 -6.59
CA THR A 162 6.25 21.81 -7.39
C THR A 162 6.12 23.32 -7.57
N ALA A 163 4.92 23.83 -7.85
CA ALA A 163 4.67 25.27 -7.95
C ALA A 163 4.93 26.04 -6.65
N LYS A 164 4.93 25.36 -5.50
CA LYS A 164 5.27 25.92 -4.18
C LYS A 164 6.72 25.65 -3.76
N ASN A 165 7.58 25.19 -4.68
CA ASN A 165 8.96 24.80 -4.42
C ASN A 165 9.12 23.71 -3.35
N CYS A 166 8.11 22.85 -3.19
CA CYS A 166 8.24 21.65 -2.37
C CYS A 166 9.08 20.62 -3.13
N ASN A 167 10.14 20.10 -2.48
CA ASN A 167 11.02 19.08 -3.06
C ASN A 167 10.50 17.65 -2.86
N GLU A 168 9.32 17.50 -2.26
CA GLU A 168 8.64 16.22 -2.09
C GLU A 168 7.44 16.13 -3.04
N GLN A 169 7.15 14.90 -3.49
CA GLN A 169 6.01 14.56 -4.32
C GLN A 169 5.32 13.32 -3.75
N PHE A 170 4.03 13.18 -4.02
CA PHE A 170 3.29 11.95 -3.75
C PHE A 170 3.64 10.86 -4.76
N TYR A 171 3.92 9.68 -4.24
CA TYR A 171 4.14 8.43 -4.96
C TYR A 171 3.10 7.40 -4.50
N LEU A 172 2.64 6.59 -5.44
CA LEU A 172 1.52 5.67 -5.31
C LEU A 172 2.03 4.23 -5.33
N LEU A 173 1.54 3.42 -4.39
CA LEU A 173 1.83 2.00 -4.28
C LEU A 173 0.50 1.24 -4.08
N TYR A 174 0.09 0.47 -5.08
CA TYR A 174 -1.13 -0.33 -4.99
C TYR A 174 -0.84 -1.67 -4.33
N GLU A 175 -1.68 -2.07 -3.38
CA GLU A 175 -1.54 -3.33 -2.63
C GLU A 175 -2.35 -4.48 -3.28
N GLY A 176 -2.50 -4.45 -4.60
CA GLY A 176 -3.19 -5.48 -5.38
C GLY A 176 -4.73 -5.37 -5.41
N THR A 177 -5.30 -4.37 -4.74
CA THR A 177 -6.75 -4.07 -4.68
C THR A 177 -6.97 -2.56 -4.87
N ASN A 178 -8.09 -2.01 -4.39
CA ASN A 178 -8.34 -0.57 -4.23
C ASN A 178 -7.59 0.03 -3.03
N ASP A 179 -6.84 -0.78 -2.28
CA ASP A 179 -5.97 -0.33 -1.20
C ASP A 179 -4.73 0.38 -1.78
N LEU A 180 -4.59 1.67 -1.45
CA LEU A 180 -3.55 2.53 -2.00
C LEU A 180 -2.70 3.12 -0.88
N SER A 181 -1.46 2.66 -0.83
CA SER A 181 -0.38 3.27 -0.06
C SER A 181 0.12 4.53 -0.77
N VAL A 182 0.10 5.68 -0.08
CA VAL A 182 0.56 6.97 -0.61
C VAL A 182 1.73 7.50 0.19
N PHE A 183 2.86 7.74 -0.48
CA PHE A 183 4.07 8.25 0.14
C PHE A 183 4.41 9.65 -0.34
N LEU A 184 4.75 10.57 0.56
CA LEU A 184 5.26 11.89 0.22
C LEU A 184 6.78 11.90 0.37
N LEU A 185 7.49 11.74 -0.75
CA LEU A 185 8.92 11.47 -0.78
C LEU A 185 9.67 12.54 -1.56
N THR A 186 10.92 12.77 -1.19
CA THR A 186 11.91 13.42 -2.06
C THR A 186 12.38 12.46 -3.15
N PRO A 187 12.97 12.96 -4.25
CA PRO A 187 13.60 12.10 -5.26
C PRO A 187 14.67 11.15 -4.68
N THR A 188 15.43 11.59 -3.68
CA THR A 188 16.46 10.76 -3.02
C THR A 188 15.85 9.65 -2.17
N GLU A 189 14.77 9.95 -1.43
CA GLU A 189 14.03 8.93 -0.69
C GLU A 189 13.44 7.89 -1.65
N GLN A 190 12.83 8.32 -2.76
CA GLN A 190 12.28 7.39 -3.74
C GLN A 190 13.35 6.54 -4.44
N ALA A 191 14.51 7.11 -4.76
CA ALA A 191 15.64 6.33 -5.28
C ALA A 191 16.09 5.23 -4.29
N SER A 192 15.95 5.49 -2.98
CA SER A 192 16.24 4.49 -1.93
C SER A 192 15.24 3.32 -1.99
N PHE A 193 13.94 3.59 -2.21
CA PHE A 193 12.93 2.55 -2.45
C PHE A 193 13.25 1.73 -3.71
N GLN A 194 13.63 2.38 -4.81
CA GLN A 194 14.02 1.69 -6.04
C GLN A 194 15.22 0.77 -5.84
N GLN A 195 16.20 1.19 -5.05
CA GLN A 195 17.40 0.41 -4.80
C GLN A 195 17.11 -0.83 -3.95
N ILE A 196 16.33 -0.69 -2.87
CA ILE A 196 16.04 -1.81 -1.97
C ILE A 196 15.12 -2.84 -2.62
N TYR A 197 14.07 -2.37 -3.32
CA TYR A 197 13.06 -3.23 -3.97
C TYR A 197 13.33 -3.47 -5.46
N LYS A 198 14.58 -3.29 -5.95
CA LYS A 198 14.88 -3.44 -7.39
C LYS A 198 14.47 -4.79 -7.99
N ASN A 199 14.40 -5.83 -7.14
CA ASN A 199 13.99 -7.17 -7.54
C ASN A 199 12.48 -7.44 -7.34
N ASP A 200 11.75 -6.54 -6.67
CA ASP A 200 10.30 -6.56 -6.57
C ASP A 200 9.70 -5.18 -6.93
N PRO A 201 9.53 -4.88 -8.23
CA PRO A 201 9.01 -3.59 -8.68
C PRO A 201 7.62 -3.23 -8.16
N ARG A 202 6.85 -4.23 -7.67
CA ARG A 202 5.52 -4.03 -7.10
C ARG A 202 5.57 -3.32 -5.76
N GLU A 203 6.72 -3.35 -5.07
CA GLU A 203 6.98 -2.69 -3.79
C GLU A 203 7.61 -1.28 -3.97
N ILE A 204 7.72 -0.80 -5.21
CA ILE A 204 8.30 0.52 -5.50
C ILE A 204 7.17 1.53 -5.74
N PRO A 205 6.98 2.54 -4.86
CA PRO A 205 6.04 3.62 -5.10
C PRO A 205 6.38 4.40 -6.39
N GLN A 206 5.38 4.62 -7.24
CA GLN A 206 5.52 5.25 -8.55
C GLN A 206 4.93 6.65 -8.55
N LEU A 207 5.46 7.55 -9.40
CA LEU A 207 4.77 8.82 -9.64
C LEU A 207 3.40 8.56 -10.29
N PRO A 208 2.39 9.38 -9.95
CA PRO A 208 1.05 9.30 -10.54
C PRO A 208 1.01 9.72 -12.02
#